data_AF-A0A6A6JL56-F1
#
_entry.id   AF-A0A6A6JL56-F1
#
_cell.length_a   1.000
_cell.length_b   1.000
_cell.length_c   1.000
_cell.angle_alpha   90.00
_cell.angle_beta   90.00
_cell.angle_gamma   90.00
#
_symmetry.space_group_name_H-M   'P 1'
#
loop_
_entity.id
_entity.type
_entity.pdbx_description
1 polymer ?
#
loop_
_entity_poly.entity_id
_entity_poly.type
_entity_poly.pdbx_seq_one_letter_code
_entity_poly.pdbx_strand_id
1 'polypeptide(L)'
;MEKQTSSPLIVKLSVELKQMILSNLPDVLSLRSAALSCRALYDALLSAETIITTRVLLNQVDFDVLPEANITQEAFRLEPCTEEGIQNFIERRLHKRQPPPGSWRLRDAVPMAKLHACVGELASQFIATAATKSPVWGTRPATRAEVSRIERAMYWFETFCNLFRGFEKSNPRLLKQLWSVYFLNFSPWENEQLACVHDYLVQAVYPAFNDIAEHDIAWGEFRVEYGDQRDSIFIQYILSLGLQMIRKISKAKTYEAR
;
A
#
# COMPACT_ATOMS: atom_id res chain seq x y z
N MET A 1 52.88 13.11 14.55
CA MET A 1 52.30 12.20 13.54
C MET A 1 50.81 12.49 13.45
N GLU A 2 50.41 13.39 12.55
CA GLU A 2 49.01 13.63 12.25
C GLU A 2 48.46 12.45 11.44
N LYS A 3 47.47 11.75 12.00
CA LYS A 3 46.68 10.77 11.25
C LYS A 3 45.90 11.55 10.18
N GLN A 4 46.34 11.47 8.93
CA GLN A 4 45.50 11.81 7.79
C GLN A 4 44.28 10.89 7.81
N THR A 5 43.17 11.36 8.38
CA THR A 5 41.86 10.75 8.19
C THR A 5 41.50 10.96 6.73
N SER A 6 41.70 9.90 5.93
CA SER A 6 41.31 9.87 4.53
C SER A 6 39.84 10.25 4.41
N SER A 7 39.55 11.37 3.75
CA SER A 7 38.16 11.77 3.52
C SER A 7 37.43 10.64 2.79
N PRO A 8 36.20 10.31 3.19
CA PRO A 8 35.46 9.19 2.60
C PRO A 8 35.41 9.31 1.09
N LEU A 9 35.62 8.20 0.37
CA LEU A 9 35.68 8.18 -1.09
C LEU A 9 34.44 8.83 -1.73
N ILE A 10 33.25 8.64 -1.13
CA ILE A 10 31.98 9.23 -1.57
C ILE A 10 32.02 10.76 -1.62
N VAL A 11 32.77 11.43 -0.73
CA VAL A 11 32.85 12.90 -0.68
C VAL A 11 33.67 13.43 -1.86
N LYS A 12 34.69 12.67 -2.28
CA LYS A 12 35.62 13.03 -3.36
C LYS A 12 35.06 12.82 -4.77
N LEU A 13 33.94 12.09 -4.91
CA LEU A 13 33.30 11.86 -6.21
C LEU A 13 32.74 13.17 -6.80
N SER A 14 32.61 13.24 -8.12
CA SER A 14 31.89 14.35 -8.77
C SER A 14 30.39 14.31 -8.39
N VAL A 15 29.67 15.41 -8.62
CA VAL A 15 28.23 15.45 -8.31
C VAL A 15 27.46 14.46 -9.18
N GLU A 16 27.85 14.29 -10.44
CA GLU A 16 27.22 13.38 -11.40
C GLU A 16 27.36 11.92 -10.95
N LEU A 17 28.53 11.53 -10.45
CA LEU A 17 28.74 10.17 -9.91
C LEU A 17 27.90 9.93 -8.65
N LYS A 18 27.78 10.93 -7.76
CA LYS A 18 26.90 10.84 -6.58
C LYS A 18 25.44 10.70 -7.00
N GLN A 19 24.98 11.52 -7.94
CA GLN A 19 23.60 11.46 -8.46
C GLN A 19 23.32 10.11 -9.15
N MET A 20 24.29 9.57 -9.88
CA MET A 20 24.18 8.25 -10.52
C MET A 20 24.07 7.14 -9.47
N ILE A 21 24.88 7.18 -8.42
CA ILE A 21 24.79 6.24 -7.29
C ILE A 21 23.40 6.32 -6.64
N LEU A 22 22.94 7.54 -6.32
CA LEU A 22 21.62 7.75 -5.70
C LEU A 22 20.47 7.27 -6.59
N SER A 23 20.56 7.45 -7.91
CA SER A 23 19.54 7.03 -8.88
C SER A 23 19.42 5.51 -9.04
N ASN A 24 20.45 4.77 -8.65
CA ASN A 24 20.48 3.30 -8.71
C ASN A 24 20.14 2.65 -7.37
N LEU A 25 19.73 3.43 -6.36
CA LEU A 25 19.21 2.86 -5.12
C LEU A 25 17.92 2.07 -5.39
N PRO A 26 17.69 0.98 -4.65
CA PRO A 26 16.58 0.07 -4.91
C PRO A 26 15.22 0.66 -4.54
N ASP A 27 15.18 1.54 -3.53
CA ASP A 27 13.93 2.07 -2.99
C ASP A 27 14.06 3.49 -2.42
N VAL A 28 12.92 4.16 -2.29
CA VAL A 28 12.85 5.56 -1.86
C VAL A 28 13.27 5.75 -0.40
N LEU A 29 13.09 4.73 0.45
CA LEU A 29 13.51 4.81 1.87
C LEU A 29 15.02 4.69 1.99
N SER A 30 15.67 3.86 1.17
CA SER A 30 17.12 3.82 1.01
C SER A 30 17.66 5.15 0.47
N LEU A 31 16.99 5.78 -0.50
CA LEU A 31 17.34 7.11 -0.98
C LEU A 31 17.28 8.17 0.12
N ARG A 32 16.19 8.18 0.90
CA ARG A 32 16.04 9.07 2.05
C ARG A 32 17.16 8.85 3.08
N SER A 33 17.47 7.59 3.38
CA SER A 33 18.51 7.22 4.35
C SER A 33 19.90 7.64 3.85
N ALA A 34 20.19 7.46 2.57
CA ALA A 34 21.44 7.90 1.94
C ALA A 34 21.60 9.42 2.01
N ALA A 35 20.54 10.17 1.70
CA ALA A 35 20.55 11.64 1.81
C ALA A 35 20.77 12.13 3.25
N LEU A 36 20.22 11.42 4.25
CA LEU A 36 20.42 11.74 5.67
C LEU A 36 21.81 11.33 6.20
N SER A 37 22.52 10.45 5.49
CA SER A 37 23.80 9.92 5.97
C SER A 37 24.96 10.92 5.88
N CYS A 38 24.99 11.79 4.86
CA CYS A 38 26.02 12.81 4.73
C CYS A 38 25.60 13.99 3.84
N ARG A 39 26.22 15.14 4.09
CA ARG A 39 25.94 16.40 3.39
C ARG A 39 26.21 16.31 1.88
N ALA A 40 27.27 15.61 1.48
CA ALA A 40 27.64 15.48 0.06
C ALA A 40 26.56 14.74 -0.76
N LEU A 41 25.92 13.71 -0.19
CA LEU A 41 24.82 13.00 -0.84
C LEU A 41 23.53 13.80 -0.78
N TYR A 42 23.27 14.51 0.32
CA TYR A 42 22.14 15.42 0.43
C TYR A 42 22.19 16.53 -0.64
N ASP A 43 23.33 17.20 -0.80
CA ASP A 43 23.47 18.29 -1.78
C ASP A 43 23.38 17.75 -3.22
N ALA A 44 23.94 16.56 -3.49
CA ALA A 44 23.79 15.89 -4.78
C ALA A 44 22.31 15.55 -5.08
N LEU A 45 21.57 15.05 -4.09
CA LEU A 45 20.13 14.82 -4.22
C LEU A 45 19.38 16.12 -4.48
N LEU A 46 19.63 17.16 -3.68
CA LEU A 46 18.91 18.44 -3.77
C LEU A 46 19.04 19.08 -5.16
N SER A 47 20.22 18.95 -5.79
CA SER A 47 20.47 19.47 -7.13
C SER A 47 19.70 18.77 -8.26
N ALA A 48 19.19 17.55 -8.03
CA ALA A 48 18.47 16.76 -9.04
C ALA A 48 17.33 15.93 -8.43
N GLU A 49 16.64 16.49 -7.42
CA GLU A 49 15.73 15.75 -6.53
C GLU A 49 14.66 14.98 -7.31
N THR A 50 14.01 15.66 -8.26
CA THR A 50 12.89 15.11 -9.01
C THR A 50 13.31 13.96 -9.92
N ILE A 51 14.46 14.08 -10.59
CA ILE A 51 14.98 13.06 -11.51
C ILE A 51 15.38 11.82 -10.73
N ILE A 52 16.18 12.00 -9.67
CA ILE A 52 16.67 10.89 -8.84
C ILE A 52 15.50 10.18 -8.15
N THR A 53 14.59 10.94 -7.54
CA THR A 53 13.43 10.35 -6.84
C THR A 53 12.52 9.61 -7.80
N THR A 54 12.23 10.17 -8.97
CA THR A 54 11.40 9.50 -9.98
C THR A 54 12.04 8.20 -10.44
N ARG A 55 13.36 8.21 -10.69
CA ARG A 55 14.09 7.00 -11.08
C ARG A 55 14.04 5.93 -9.99
N VAL A 56 14.30 6.30 -8.74
CA VAL A 56 14.28 5.36 -7.60
C VAL A 56 12.87 4.83 -7.36
N LEU A 57 11.83 5.66 -7.50
CA LEU A 57 10.44 5.21 -7.38
C LEU A 57 10.10 4.18 -8.46
N LEU A 58 10.55 4.38 -9.70
CA LEU A 58 10.38 3.41 -10.80
C LEU A 58 11.22 2.13 -10.64
N ASN A 59 12.30 2.16 -9.85
CA ASN A 59 13.02 0.95 -9.47
C ASN A 59 12.22 0.12 -8.44
N GLN A 60 11.41 0.78 -7.62
CA GLN A 60 10.65 0.18 -6.53
C GLN A 60 9.25 -0.27 -6.94
N VAL A 61 8.52 0.57 -7.67
CA VAL A 61 7.12 0.35 -8.06
C VAL A 61 7.07 0.06 -9.56
N ASP A 62 6.42 -1.03 -9.92
CA ASP A 62 6.24 -1.39 -11.31
C ASP A 62 5.49 -0.29 -12.10
N PHE A 63 5.90 -0.06 -13.34
CA PHE A 63 5.24 0.92 -14.22
C PHE A 63 3.74 0.63 -14.38
N ASP A 64 3.35 -0.64 -14.41
CA ASP A 64 1.96 -1.08 -14.54
C ASP A 64 1.15 -0.89 -13.25
N VAL A 65 1.80 -0.61 -12.12
CA VAL A 65 1.19 -0.48 -10.77
C VAL A 65 1.21 0.97 -10.27
N LEU A 66 2.14 1.78 -10.80
CA LEU A 66 2.31 3.18 -10.42
C LEU A 66 1.03 4.03 -10.56
N PRO A 67 0.18 3.88 -11.60
CA PRO A 67 -1.07 4.63 -11.68
C PRO A 67 -2.00 4.38 -10.48
N GLU A 68 -2.17 3.13 -10.07
CA GLU A 68 -3.01 2.72 -8.95
C GLU A 68 -2.41 3.18 -7.61
N ALA A 69 -1.09 3.12 -7.47
CA ALA A 69 -0.40 3.66 -6.31
C ALA A 69 -0.62 5.18 -6.16
N ASN A 70 -0.56 5.92 -7.27
CA ASN A 70 -0.84 7.36 -7.30
C ASN A 70 -2.31 7.66 -6.95
N ILE A 71 -3.27 6.95 -7.56
CA ILE A 71 -4.71 7.10 -7.25
C ILE A 71 -4.94 6.87 -5.75
N THR A 72 -4.36 5.83 -5.18
CA THR A 72 -4.49 5.52 -3.75
C THR A 72 -3.96 6.64 -2.86
N GLN A 73 -2.79 7.20 -3.21
CA GLN A 73 -2.21 8.31 -2.46
C GLN A 73 -3.08 9.57 -2.51
N GLU A 74 -3.73 9.83 -3.64
CA GLU A 74 -4.65 10.96 -3.77
C GLU A 74 -5.95 10.74 -3.00
N ALA A 75 -6.50 9.52 -3.03
CA ALA A 75 -7.65 9.15 -2.21
C ALA A 75 -7.34 9.36 -0.71
N PHE A 76 -6.14 8.97 -0.26
CA PHE A 76 -5.68 9.21 1.11
C PHE A 76 -5.58 10.70 1.49
N ARG A 77 -5.41 11.60 0.52
CA ARG A 77 -5.32 13.06 0.74
C ARG A 77 -6.68 13.75 0.67
N LEU A 78 -7.73 13.03 0.29
CA LEU A 78 -9.08 13.57 0.21
C LEU A 78 -9.64 13.73 1.63
N GLU A 79 -9.71 14.98 2.13
CA GLU A 79 -10.36 15.32 3.40
C GLU A 79 -11.13 16.64 3.28
N PRO A 80 -12.39 16.72 3.74
CA PRO A 80 -13.25 15.62 4.20
C PRO A 80 -13.86 14.79 3.06
N CYS A 81 -14.13 13.50 3.31
CA CYS A 81 -14.81 12.60 2.36
C CYS A 81 -16.31 12.92 2.27
N THR A 82 -16.68 13.91 1.46
CA THR A 82 -18.09 14.22 1.15
C THR A 82 -18.60 13.39 -0.02
N GLU A 83 -19.92 13.27 -0.17
CA GLU A 83 -20.54 12.59 -1.32
C GLU A 83 -20.03 13.16 -2.66
N GLU A 84 -20.09 14.48 -2.80
CA GLU A 84 -19.62 15.19 -3.99
C GLU A 84 -18.11 14.97 -4.22
N GLY A 85 -17.31 15.00 -3.16
CA GLY A 85 -15.87 14.73 -3.22
C GLY A 85 -15.55 13.33 -3.73
N ILE A 86 -16.28 12.32 -3.25
CA ILE A 86 -16.13 10.93 -3.69
C ILE A 86 -16.57 10.77 -5.15
N GLN A 87 -17.73 11.32 -5.54
CA GLN A 87 -18.22 11.23 -6.93
C GLN A 87 -17.25 11.89 -7.91
N ASN A 88 -16.79 13.11 -7.58
CA ASN A 88 -15.81 13.84 -8.39
C ASN A 88 -14.48 13.07 -8.50
N PHE A 89 -14.02 12.48 -7.39
CA PHE A 89 -12.83 11.65 -7.38
C PHE A 89 -12.98 10.44 -8.31
N ILE A 90 -14.09 9.70 -8.20
CA ILE A 90 -14.37 8.53 -9.04
C ILE A 90 -14.39 8.92 -10.52
N GLU A 91 -15.10 10.00 -10.87
CA GLU A 91 -15.19 10.47 -12.26
C GLU A 91 -13.81 10.85 -12.82
N ARG A 92 -13.00 11.56 -12.04
CA ARG A 92 -11.69 12.07 -12.52
C ARG A 92 -10.60 11.01 -12.54
N ARG A 93 -10.54 10.16 -11.51
CA ARG A 93 -9.40 9.25 -11.29
C ARG A 93 -9.68 7.82 -11.68
N LEU A 94 -10.90 7.32 -11.53
CA LEU A 94 -11.24 5.94 -11.88
C LEU A 94 -11.84 5.84 -13.28
N HIS A 95 -12.78 6.73 -13.61
CA HIS A 95 -13.44 6.70 -14.91
C HIS A 95 -12.53 7.24 -16.04
N LYS A 96 -12.02 8.47 -15.88
CA LYS A 96 -11.16 9.11 -16.89
C LYS A 96 -9.70 8.60 -16.90
N ARG A 97 -9.29 7.82 -15.89
CA ARG A 97 -7.92 7.29 -15.66
C ARG A 97 -6.81 8.29 -16.03
N GLN A 98 -6.84 9.49 -15.45
CA GLN A 98 -5.82 10.50 -15.67
C GLN A 98 -4.41 9.96 -15.32
N PRO A 99 -3.38 10.25 -16.15
CA PRO A 99 -2.05 9.70 -15.94
C PRO A 99 -1.43 10.19 -14.62
N PRO A 100 -0.55 9.39 -14.00
CA PRO A 100 0.21 9.83 -12.84
C PRO A 100 1.15 10.99 -13.20
N PRO A 101 1.62 11.78 -12.22
CA PRO A 101 2.59 12.83 -12.48
C PRO A 101 3.89 12.24 -13.05
N GLY A 102 4.44 12.91 -14.07
CA GLY A 102 5.69 12.50 -14.72
C GLY A 102 6.95 12.76 -13.89
N SER A 103 6.83 13.40 -12.72
CA SER A 103 7.96 13.68 -11.83
C SER A 103 7.53 13.67 -10.37
N TRP A 104 8.41 13.18 -9.51
CA TRP A 104 8.14 12.94 -8.09
C TRP A 104 9.17 13.65 -7.21
N ARG A 105 8.71 14.33 -6.16
CA ARG A 105 9.60 14.84 -5.09
C ARG A 105 9.74 13.80 -3.99
N LEU A 106 10.85 13.84 -3.24
CA LEU A 106 11.12 12.84 -2.21
C LEU A 106 10.01 12.82 -1.14
N ARG A 107 9.52 14.01 -0.75
CA ARG A 107 8.43 14.15 0.22
C ARG A 107 7.14 13.42 -0.20
N ASP A 108 6.87 13.37 -1.50
CA ASP A 108 5.65 12.80 -2.06
C ASP A 108 5.83 11.30 -2.33
N ALA A 109 7.05 10.87 -2.72
CA ALA A 109 7.37 9.47 -2.95
C ALA A 109 7.49 8.65 -1.64
N VAL A 110 7.87 9.26 -0.51
CA VAL A 110 8.06 8.53 0.76
C VAL A 110 6.78 7.85 1.27
N PRO A 111 5.61 8.52 1.37
CA PRO A 111 4.37 7.86 1.76
C PRO A 111 3.98 6.71 0.82
N MET A 112 4.13 6.91 -0.48
CA MET A 112 3.86 5.88 -1.49
C MET A 112 4.79 4.67 -1.29
N ALA A 113 6.08 4.89 -1.10
CA ALA A 113 7.06 3.81 -0.89
C ALA A 113 6.77 2.99 0.38
N LYS A 114 6.30 3.64 1.46
CA LYS A 114 5.88 2.94 2.68
C LYS A 114 4.66 2.06 2.44
N LEU A 115 3.66 2.57 1.72
CA LEU A 115 2.49 1.79 1.36
C LEU A 115 2.87 0.65 0.40
N HIS A 116 3.71 0.90 -0.59
CA HIS A 116 4.13 -0.13 -1.54
C HIS A 116 4.92 -1.26 -0.87
N ALA A 117 5.77 -0.95 0.12
CA ALA A 117 6.42 -1.99 0.92
C ALA A 117 5.39 -2.86 1.67
N CYS A 118 4.28 -2.27 2.15
CA CYS A 118 3.17 -3.02 2.74
C CYS A 118 2.45 -3.90 1.70
N VAL A 119 2.15 -3.32 0.52
CA VAL A 119 1.48 -4.01 -0.59
C VAL A 119 2.32 -5.19 -1.07
N GLY A 120 3.62 -5.01 -1.33
CA GLY A 120 4.50 -6.07 -1.80
C GLY A 120 4.64 -7.23 -0.81
N GLU A 121 4.67 -6.94 0.50
CA GLU A 121 4.65 -7.98 1.53
C GLU A 121 3.33 -8.76 1.55
N LEU A 122 2.19 -8.07 1.55
CA LEU A 122 0.87 -8.72 1.54
C LEU A 122 0.63 -9.50 0.24
N ALA A 123 1.07 -8.98 -0.91
CA ALA A 123 1.01 -9.68 -2.19
C ALA A 123 1.88 -10.94 -2.19
N SER A 124 3.09 -10.87 -1.63
CA SER A 124 3.96 -12.06 -1.49
C SER A 124 3.32 -13.14 -0.63
N GLN A 125 2.69 -12.76 0.49
CA GLN A 125 1.96 -13.68 1.36
C GLN A 125 0.70 -14.25 0.69
N PHE A 126 -0.04 -13.42 -0.07
CA PHE A 126 -1.17 -13.87 -0.90
C PHE A 126 -0.73 -14.95 -1.88
N ILE A 127 0.35 -14.70 -2.62
CA ILE A 127 0.90 -15.64 -3.61
C ILE A 127 1.31 -16.96 -2.94
N ALA A 128 2.01 -16.88 -1.82
CA ALA A 128 2.40 -18.07 -1.05
C ALA A 128 1.18 -18.87 -0.59
N THR A 129 0.15 -18.19 -0.09
CA THR A 129 -1.10 -18.81 0.35
C THR A 129 -1.83 -19.48 -0.82
N ALA A 130 -1.93 -18.80 -1.96
CA ALA A 130 -2.55 -19.35 -3.16
C ALA A 130 -1.80 -20.59 -3.68
N ALA A 131 -0.46 -20.57 -3.63
CA ALA A 131 0.38 -21.71 -4.02
C ALA A 131 0.14 -22.95 -3.15
N THR A 132 -0.10 -22.79 -1.84
CA THR A 132 -0.41 -23.93 -0.95
C THR A 132 -1.78 -24.56 -1.24
N LYS A 133 -2.76 -23.76 -1.68
CA LYS A 133 -4.12 -24.22 -1.95
C LYS A 133 -4.28 -24.93 -3.29
N SER A 134 -3.29 -24.82 -4.18
CA SER A 134 -3.36 -25.49 -5.47
C SER A 134 -2.03 -26.11 -5.90
N PRO A 135 -1.94 -27.45 -5.97
CA PRO A 135 -0.70 -28.16 -6.28
C PRO A 135 -0.19 -27.88 -7.71
N VAL A 136 -1.04 -27.39 -8.62
CA VAL A 136 -0.65 -27.01 -9.99
C VAL A 136 0.13 -25.70 -9.98
N TRP A 137 -0.29 -24.71 -9.20
CA TRP A 137 0.31 -23.37 -9.16
C TRP A 137 1.54 -23.29 -8.24
N GLY A 138 1.69 -24.21 -7.29
CA GLY A 138 2.87 -24.29 -6.42
C GLY A 138 4.18 -24.69 -7.13
N THR A 139 4.12 -25.08 -8.41
CA THR A 139 5.28 -25.55 -9.18
C THR A 139 6.06 -24.44 -9.87
N ARG A 140 5.49 -23.23 -10.00
CA ARG A 140 6.16 -22.10 -10.64
C ARG A 140 6.07 -20.82 -9.80
N PRO A 141 7.09 -19.96 -9.82
CA PRO A 141 6.98 -18.64 -9.23
C PRO A 141 5.93 -17.79 -9.97
N ALA A 142 5.32 -16.86 -9.26
CA ALA A 142 4.44 -15.86 -9.86
C ALA A 142 5.24 -15.00 -10.85
N THR A 143 4.68 -14.78 -12.03
CA THR A 143 5.25 -13.88 -13.03
C THR A 143 5.10 -12.43 -12.57
N ARG A 144 5.95 -11.54 -13.11
CA ARG A 144 5.85 -10.09 -12.87
C ARG A 144 4.44 -9.55 -13.12
N ALA A 145 3.79 -9.97 -14.21
CA ALA A 145 2.43 -9.55 -14.53
C ALA A 145 1.37 -10.05 -13.53
N GLU A 146 1.56 -11.23 -12.95
CA GLU A 146 0.68 -11.75 -11.90
C GLU A 146 0.85 -10.96 -10.60
N VAL A 147 2.10 -10.67 -10.21
CA VAL A 147 2.40 -9.80 -9.06
C VAL A 147 1.75 -8.42 -9.26
N SER A 148 1.95 -7.77 -10.41
CA SER A 148 1.36 -6.45 -10.70
C SER A 148 -0.17 -6.45 -10.68
N ARG A 149 -0.85 -7.55 -11.06
CA ARG A 149 -2.32 -7.65 -10.92
C ARG A 149 -2.75 -7.69 -9.46
N ILE A 150 -2.05 -8.47 -8.64
CA ILE A 150 -2.35 -8.60 -7.20
C ILE A 150 -2.09 -7.27 -6.50
N GLU A 151 -0.97 -6.62 -6.79
CA GLU A 151 -0.63 -5.32 -6.21
C GLU A 151 -1.66 -4.24 -6.58
N ARG A 152 -2.11 -4.19 -7.84
CA ARG A 152 -3.20 -3.28 -8.25
C ARG A 152 -4.50 -3.54 -7.50
N ALA A 153 -4.88 -4.81 -7.32
CA ALA A 153 -6.07 -5.15 -6.54
C ALA A 153 -5.94 -4.72 -5.07
N MET A 154 -4.75 -4.85 -4.47
CA MET A 154 -4.46 -4.30 -3.13
C MET A 154 -4.62 -2.78 -3.10
N TYR A 155 -4.14 -2.06 -4.13
CA TYR A 155 -4.32 -0.61 -4.23
C TYR A 155 -5.79 -0.21 -4.44
N TRP A 156 -6.57 -0.97 -5.21
CA TRP A 156 -8.02 -0.73 -5.33
C TRP A 156 -8.72 -0.95 -3.99
N PHE A 157 -8.34 -1.95 -3.22
CA PHE A 157 -8.86 -2.14 -1.86
C PHE A 157 -8.52 -0.95 -0.96
N GLU A 158 -7.25 -0.51 -0.95
CA GLU A 158 -6.81 0.62 -0.13
C GLU A 158 -7.46 1.95 -0.58
N THR A 159 -7.65 2.14 -1.89
CA THR A 159 -8.39 3.29 -2.44
C THR A 159 -9.82 3.30 -1.93
N PHE A 160 -10.50 2.16 -1.96
CA PHE A 160 -11.85 2.01 -1.40
C PHE A 160 -11.88 2.42 0.08
N CYS A 161 -10.97 1.88 0.90
CA CYS A 161 -10.88 2.24 2.32
C CYS A 161 -10.68 3.75 2.50
N ASN A 162 -9.79 4.37 1.71
CA ASN A 162 -9.51 5.80 1.82
C ASN A 162 -10.66 6.70 1.38
N LEU A 163 -11.42 6.32 0.34
CA LEU A 163 -12.57 7.13 -0.11
C LEU A 163 -13.73 7.08 0.88
N PHE A 164 -13.97 5.94 1.49
CA PHE A 164 -15.13 5.72 2.35
C PHE A 164 -14.82 5.80 3.86
N ARG A 165 -13.57 6.11 4.24
CA ARG A 165 -13.21 6.32 5.65
C ARG A 165 -14.01 7.47 6.25
N GLY A 166 -14.57 7.26 7.44
CA GLY A 166 -15.32 8.28 8.16
C GLY A 166 -16.59 8.78 7.46
N PHE A 167 -17.01 8.17 6.35
CA PHE A 167 -18.27 8.54 5.70
C PHE A 167 -19.43 8.25 6.65
N GLU A 168 -20.26 9.27 6.88
CA GLU A 168 -21.28 9.25 7.92
C GLU A 168 -22.31 8.14 7.66
N LYS A 169 -22.54 7.28 8.66
CA LYS A 169 -23.46 6.13 8.56
C LYS A 169 -24.93 6.55 8.47
N SER A 170 -25.21 7.85 8.51
CA SER A 170 -26.55 8.46 8.56
C SER A 170 -27.41 8.14 7.31
N ASN A 171 -26.80 7.78 6.17
CA ASN A 171 -27.53 7.34 4.97
C ASN A 171 -26.95 6.07 4.32
N PRO A 172 -27.41 4.87 4.75
CA PRO A 172 -26.93 3.58 4.21
C PRO A 172 -27.24 3.38 2.73
N ARG A 173 -28.35 3.94 2.23
CA ARG A 173 -28.75 3.81 0.82
C ARG A 173 -27.78 4.54 -0.09
N LEU A 174 -27.41 5.78 0.30
CA LEU A 174 -26.42 6.57 -0.42
C LEU A 174 -25.06 5.88 -0.45
N LEU A 175 -24.61 5.36 0.70
CA LEU A 175 -23.34 4.63 0.77
C LEU A 175 -23.31 3.44 -0.21
N LYS A 176 -24.39 2.65 -0.26
CA LYS A 176 -24.52 1.53 -1.21
C LYS A 176 -24.51 1.98 -2.67
N GLN A 177 -25.11 3.14 -2.98
CA GLN A 177 -25.07 3.70 -4.32
C GLN A 177 -23.65 4.12 -4.70
N LEU A 178 -22.92 4.80 -3.81
CA LEU A 178 -21.53 5.21 -4.06
C LEU A 178 -20.60 4.01 -4.22
N TRP A 179 -20.78 2.95 -3.42
CA TRP A 179 -20.05 1.70 -3.61
C TRP A 179 -20.32 1.10 -4.99
N SER A 180 -21.58 1.06 -5.40
CA SER A 180 -21.96 0.55 -6.72
C SER A 180 -21.29 1.35 -7.84
N VAL A 181 -21.27 2.68 -7.73
CA VAL A 181 -20.58 3.57 -8.68
C VAL A 181 -19.08 3.30 -8.69
N TYR A 182 -18.45 3.07 -7.54
CA TYR A 182 -17.03 2.70 -7.47
C TYR A 182 -16.74 1.40 -8.25
N PHE A 183 -17.44 0.31 -7.94
CA PHE A 183 -17.19 -1.01 -8.56
C PHE A 183 -17.50 -1.06 -10.06
N LEU A 184 -18.39 -0.21 -10.57
CA LEU A 184 -18.71 -0.10 -12.00
C LEU A 184 -17.55 0.48 -12.84
N ASN A 185 -16.52 1.05 -12.23
CA ASN A 185 -15.33 1.52 -12.95
C ASN A 185 -14.32 0.41 -13.27
N PHE A 186 -14.56 -0.79 -12.76
CA PHE A 186 -13.71 -1.95 -12.96
C PHE A 186 -14.45 -2.99 -13.80
N SER A 187 -13.71 -3.66 -14.66
CA SER A 187 -14.20 -4.81 -15.41
C SER A 187 -14.54 -5.98 -14.47
N PRO A 188 -15.35 -6.96 -14.92
CA PRO A 188 -15.71 -8.10 -14.09
C PRO A 188 -14.50 -8.83 -13.50
N TRP A 189 -13.43 -9.05 -14.28
CA TRP A 189 -12.24 -9.74 -13.80
C TRP A 189 -11.40 -8.91 -12.82
N GLU A 190 -11.40 -7.58 -12.92
CA GLU A 190 -10.76 -6.71 -11.93
C GLU A 190 -11.54 -6.75 -10.59
N ASN A 191 -12.87 -6.78 -10.65
CA ASN A 191 -13.72 -6.98 -9.47
C ASN A 191 -13.51 -8.36 -8.83
N GLU A 192 -13.37 -9.43 -9.62
CA GLU A 192 -13.02 -10.76 -9.10
C GLU A 192 -11.63 -10.78 -8.43
N GLN A 193 -10.64 -10.09 -8.99
CA GLN A 193 -9.32 -9.95 -8.35
C GLN A 193 -9.41 -9.21 -7.01
N LEU A 194 -10.20 -8.14 -6.95
CA LEU A 194 -10.44 -7.39 -5.72
C LEU A 194 -11.17 -8.24 -4.67
N ALA A 195 -12.17 -9.04 -5.08
CA ALA A 195 -12.85 -9.98 -4.20
C ALA A 195 -11.90 -11.07 -3.66
N CYS A 196 -11.04 -11.62 -4.51
CA CYS A 196 -10.01 -12.59 -4.08
C CYS A 196 -9.04 -11.98 -3.05
N VAL A 197 -8.61 -10.74 -3.27
CA VAL A 197 -7.77 -10.01 -2.31
C VAL A 197 -8.52 -9.78 -1.00
N HIS A 198 -9.77 -9.34 -1.05
CA HIS A 198 -10.61 -9.17 0.15
C HIS A 198 -10.73 -10.47 0.95
N ASP A 199 -11.07 -11.59 0.30
CA ASP A 199 -11.16 -12.91 0.93
C ASP A 199 -9.85 -13.33 1.62
N TYR A 200 -8.71 -13.02 0.99
CA TYR A 200 -7.40 -13.25 1.59
C TYR A 200 -7.15 -12.35 2.81
N LEU A 201 -7.49 -11.06 2.72
CA LEU A 201 -7.30 -10.13 3.83
C LEU A 201 -8.16 -10.51 5.04
N VAL A 202 -9.39 -10.99 4.82
CA VAL A 202 -10.22 -11.63 5.87
C VAL A 202 -9.44 -12.75 6.53
N GLN A 203 -8.89 -13.69 5.74
CA GLN A 203 -8.13 -14.83 6.24
C GLN A 203 -6.83 -14.43 6.97
N ALA A 204 -6.23 -13.30 6.59
CA ALA A 204 -5.02 -12.80 7.24
C ALA A 204 -5.29 -12.21 8.64
N VAL A 205 -6.51 -11.71 8.88
CA VAL A 205 -6.91 -11.06 10.14
C VAL A 205 -7.60 -12.03 11.10
N TYR A 206 -8.41 -12.95 10.57
CA TYR A 206 -9.27 -13.82 11.39
C TYR A 206 -8.54 -14.56 12.54
N PRO A 207 -7.29 -15.08 12.40
CA PRO A 207 -6.66 -15.84 13.48
C PRO A 207 -6.34 -14.96 14.69
N ALA A 208 -5.85 -13.73 14.46
CA ALA A 208 -5.56 -12.79 15.53
C ALA A 208 -6.85 -12.27 16.18
N PHE A 209 -7.88 -12.03 15.37
CA PHE A 209 -9.19 -11.59 15.86
C PHE A 209 -9.86 -12.65 16.76
N ASN A 210 -9.92 -13.90 16.29
CA ASN A 210 -10.55 -14.98 17.04
C ASN A 210 -9.80 -15.31 18.34
N ASP A 211 -8.47 -15.19 18.33
CA ASP A 211 -7.65 -15.33 19.54
C ASP A 211 -8.00 -14.27 20.59
N ILE A 212 -8.20 -13.00 20.19
CA ILE A 212 -8.70 -11.96 21.11
C ILE A 212 -10.12 -12.30 21.59
N ALA A 213 -11.02 -12.64 20.67
CA ALA A 213 -12.41 -12.94 21.01
C ALA A 213 -12.55 -14.12 22.00
N GLU A 214 -11.63 -15.09 21.96
CA GLU A 214 -11.60 -16.23 22.87
C GLU A 214 -11.05 -15.87 24.27
N HIS A 215 -10.10 -14.94 24.36
CA HIS A 215 -9.35 -14.69 25.59
C HIS A 215 -9.70 -13.35 26.29
N ASP A 216 -10.34 -12.41 25.60
CA ASP A 216 -10.68 -11.10 26.16
C ASP A 216 -12.01 -11.14 26.94
N ILE A 217 -11.92 -10.91 28.25
CA ILE A 217 -13.08 -10.94 29.16
C ILE A 217 -14.12 -9.88 28.79
N ALA A 218 -13.69 -8.69 28.35
CA ALA A 218 -14.61 -7.62 27.98
C ALA A 218 -15.35 -7.95 26.68
N TRP A 219 -14.66 -8.51 25.68
CA TRP A 219 -15.32 -8.97 24.45
C TRP A 219 -16.28 -10.13 24.70
N GLY A 220 -15.93 -11.02 25.64
CA GLY A 220 -16.83 -12.06 26.14
C GLY A 220 -18.10 -11.48 26.80
N GLU A 221 -17.96 -10.41 27.60
CA GLU A 221 -19.09 -9.68 28.18
C GLU A 221 -19.99 -9.07 27.09
N PHE A 222 -19.40 -8.47 26.05
CA PHE A 222 -20.11 -7.92 24.89
C PHE A 222 -20.58 -8.97 23.88
N ARG A 223 -20.29 -10.27 24.13
CA ARG A 223 -20.64 -11.40 23.26
C ARG A 223 -20.21 -11.18 21.80
N VAL A 224 -19.00 -10.69 21.61
CA VAL A 224 -18.44 -10.52 20.27
C VAL A 224 -18.36 -11.88 19.58
N GLU A 225 -19.01 -11.99 18.42
CA GLU A 225 -19.00 -13.22 17.63
C GLU A 225 -17.63 -13.42 16.96
N TYR A 226 -17.23 -14.68 16.79
CA TYR A 226 -16.03 -15.03 16.05
C TYR A 226 -16.09 -14.52 14.60
N GLY A 227 -14.92 -14.20 14.05
CA GLY A 227 -14.73 -13.69 12.69
C GLY A 227 -14.87 -14.75 11.59
N ASP A 228 -15.55 -15.86 11.85
CA ASP A 228 -15.60 -17.04 10.97
C ASP A 228 -16.41 -16.79 9.68
N GLN A 229 -17.22 -15.72 9.68
CA GLN A 229 -18.00 -15.29 8.53
C GLN A 229 -17.30 -14.11 7.82
N ARG A 230 -17.22 -14.20 6.49
CA ARG A 230 -16.67 -13.14 5.64
C ARG A 230 -17.36 -11.80 5.85
N ASP A 231 -18.67 -11.82 6.09
CA ASP A 231 -19.49 -10.62 6.28
C ASP A 231 -19.58 -10.15 7.74
N SER A 232 -18.74 -10.70 8.64
CA SER A 232 -18.67 -10.25 10.03
C SER A 232 -18.41 -8.75 10.09
N ILE A 233 -19.30 -8.01 10.76
CA ILE A 233 -19.22 -6.55 10.89
C ILE A 233 -17.90 -6.14 11.55
N PHE A 234 -17.39 -6.94 12.49
CA PHE A 234 -16.13 -6.68 13.17
C PHE A 234 -14.92 -6.85 12.24
N ILE A 235 -14.91 -7.92 11.43
CA ILE A 235 -13.86 -8.13 10.43
C ILE A 235 -13.92 -7.03 9.37
N GLN A 236 -15.10 -6.69 8.85
CA GLN A 236 -15.25 -5.63 7.86
C GLN A 236 -14.81 -4.26 8.42
N TYR A 237 -15.06 -4.00 9.71
CA TYR A 237 -14.54 -2.81 10.37
C TYR A 237 -13.01 -2.79 10.40
N ILE A 238 -12.35 -3.89 10.81
CA ILE A 238 -10.89 -3.98 10.83
C ILE A 238 -10.31 -3.79 9.42
N LEU A 239 -10.92 -4.42 8.41
CA LEU A 239 -10.51 -4.27 7.03
C LEU A 239 -10.61 -2.83 6.54
N SER A 240 -11.64 -2.10 6.96
CA SER A 240 -11.83 -0.68 6.59
C SER A 240 -10.74 0.26 7.11
N LEU A 241 -9.91 -0.19 8.08
CA LEU A 241 -8.75 0.57 8.57
C LEU A 241 -7.56 0.54 7.58
N GLY A 242 -7.65 -0.24 6.51
CA GLY A 242 -6.67 -0.28 5.41
C GLY A 242 -5.52 -1.27 5.61
N LEU A 243 -4.74 -1.45 4.56
CA LEU A 243 -3.69 -2.47 4.42
C LEU A 243 -2.61 -2.37 5.48
N GLN A 244 -2.24 -1.15 5.90
CA GLN A 244 -1.21 -0.98 6.94
C GLN A 244 -1.66 -1.54 8.29
N MET A 245 -2.93 -1.37 8.64
CA MET A 245 -3.49 -1.93 9.87
C MET A 245 -3.59 -3.45 9.75
N ILE A 246 -4.11 -3.94 8.62
CA ILE A 246 -4.21 -5.39 8.35
C ILE A 246 -2.84 -6.06 8.46
N ARG A 247 -1.79 -5.48 7.88
CA ARG A 247 -0.40 -5.99 7.98
C ARG A 247 0.12 -6.00 9.42
N LYS A 248 -0.25 -5.02 10.25
CA LYS A 248 0.15 -5.02 11.67
C LYS A 248 -0.51 -6.18 12.41
N ILE A 249 -1.81 -6.34 12.24
CA ILE A 249 -2.58 -7.41 12.88
C ILE A 249 -2.10 -8.79 12.41
N SER A 250 -1.88 -8.98 11.11
CA SER A 250 -1.41 -10.28 10.58
C SER A 250 -0.01 -10.67 11.06
N LYS A 251 0.80 -9.70 11.48
CA LYS A 251 2.14 -9.93 12.06
C LYS A 251 2.14 -10.01 13.59
N ALA A 252 1.03 -9.69 14.24
CA ALA A 252 0.95 -9.66 15.69
C ALA A 252 0.99 -11.08 16.26
N LYS A 253 2.11 -11.40 16.93
CA LYS A 253 2.37 -12.73 17.50
C LYS A 253 1.95 -12.86 18.96
N THR A 254 1.88 -11.75 19.68
CA THR A 254 1.54 -11.69 21.11
C THR A 254 0.18 -11.06 21.29
N TYR A 255 -0.53 -11.44 22.35
CA TYR A 255 -1.85 -10.91 22.69
C TYR A 255 -1.82 -9.37 22.78
N GLU A 256 -0.81 -8.79 23.43
CA GLU A 256 -0.68 -7.34 23.62
C GLU A 256 -0.37 -6.56 22.34
N ALA A 257 0.09 -7.25 21.29
CA ALA A 257 0.40 -6.64 20.00
C ALA A 257 -0.74 -6.80 18.98
N ARG A 258 -1.72 -7.66 19.27
CA ARG A 258 -2.90 -7.94 18.43
C ARG A 258 -3.97 -6.88 18.69
#